data_AF-A0A7X8F7B6-F1
#
_entry.id   AF-A0A7X8F7B6-F1
#
_cell.length_a   1.000
_cell.length_b   1.000
_cell.length_c   1.000
_cell.angle_alpha   90.00
_cell.angle_beta   90.00
_cell.angle_gamma   90.00
#
_symmetry.space_group_name_H-M   'P 1'
#
loop_
_entity.id
_entity.type
_entity.pdbx_description
1 polymer ?
#
loop_
_entity_poly.entity_id
_entity_poly.type
_entity_poly.pdbx_seq_one_letter_code
_entity_poly.pdbx_strand_id
1 'polypeptide(L)'
;MKANNLTEWIKSLEINGINTFSVEMARNKFPDISEQNLKNSLQRLTAKNRIVSVYKGFYVIMPPHYAAKGVVPPTYYIDQLMEYIGKPYYVSLLSAAEFFGAAHQRSQRFFVTTILPSTNVSKAKNKILSWVFRKDIPEEFLMKKNSETGTIRFSNPELTAIDLVQYENTVGGLSRVATVLDELCEHCDFSKVNDELLGFTSVSAVQRLGYILENILEQKEQADVLYEKLLAFGKRLNYIALSTRSKKENVLRDSRWKININSKIETDDIW
;
A
#
# COMPACT_ATOMS: atom_id res chain seq x y z
N MET A 1 -33.65 -21.15 -1.21
CA MET A 1 -33.55 -21.75 -2.56
C MET A 1 -32.22 -22.49 -2.68
N LYS A 2 -32.20 -23.78 -3.02
CA LYS A 2 -30.94 -24.44 -3.44
C LYS A 2 -30.58 -23.84 -4.81
N ALA A 3 -29.46 -23.14 -4.90
CA ALA A 3 -28.97 -22.61 -6.17
C ALA A 3 -28.58 -23.79 -7.08
N ASN A 4 -29.20 -23.90 -8.25
CA ASN A 4 -29.03 -25.03 -9.16
C ASN A 4 -27.83 -24.86 -10.10
N ASN A 5 -27.26 -23.64 -10.18
CA ASN A 5 -26.09 -23.34 -10.99
C ASN A 5 -25.25 -22.20 -10.39
N LEU A 6 -24.02 -22.04 -10.89
CA LEU A 6 -23.05 -21.08 -10.40
C LEU A 6 -23.54 -19.62 -10.44
N THR A 7 -24.36 -19.27 -11.45
CA THR A 7 -24.91 -17.90 -11.59
C THR A 7 -25.92 -17.60 -10.49
N GLU A 8 -26.83 -18.53 -10.20
CA GLU A 8 -27.79 -18.39 -9.10
C GLU A 8 -27.10 -18.34 -7.74
N TRP A 9 -26.03 -19.13 -7.57
CA TRP A 9 -25.26 -19.10 -6.33
C TRP A 9 -24.57 -17.75 -6.12
N ILE A 10 -23.91 -17.20 -7.16
CA ILE A 10 -23.31 -15.86 -7.08
C ILE A 10 -24.37 -14.79 -6.76
N LYS A 11 -25.55 -14.87 -7.38
CA LYS A 11 -26.67 -13.98 -7.03
C LYS A 11 -27.09 -14.15 -5.56
N SER A 12 -27.15 -15.38 -5.06
CA SER A 12 -27.45 -15.63 -3.65
C SER A 12 -26.37 -15.08 -2.72
N LEU A 13 -25.09 -15.11 -3.12
CA LEU A 13 -24.01 -14.52 -2.32
C LEU A 13 -24.23 -13.02 -2.19
N GLU A 14 -24.52 -12.33 -3.30
CA GLU A 14 -24.81 -10.89 -3.28
C GLU A 14 -26.01 -10.53 -2.41
N ILE A 15 -27.11 -11.28 -2.51
CA ILE A 15 -28.31 -11.05 -1.69
C ILE A 15 -27.99 -11.16 -0.19
N ASN A 16 -27.03 -12.02 0.17
CA ASN A 16 -26.57 -12.18 1.55
C ASN A 16 -25.42 -11.23 1.92
N GLY A 17 -25.11 -10.23 1.09
CA GLY A 17 -24.04 -9.26 1.34
C GLY A 17 -22.62 -9.80 1.10
N ILE A 18 -22.47 -11.03 0.59
CA ILE A 18 -21.17 -11.61 0.25
C ILE A 18 -20.78 -11.13 -1.15
N ASN A 19 -19.67 -10.41 -1.21
CA ASN A 19 -19.18 -9.72 -2.42
C ASN A 19 -17.93 -10.36 -3.03
N THR A 20 -17.34 -11.35 -2.37
CA THR A 20 -16.17 -12.08 -2.82
C THR A 20 -16.34 -13.57 -2.56
N PHE A 21 -15.61 -14.40 -3.31
CA PHE A 21 -15.56 -15.84 -3.06
C PHE A 21 -14.28 -16.45 -3.62
N SER A 22 -13.89 -17.59 -3.07
CA SER A 22 -12.77 -18.38 -3.58
C SER A 22 -13.23 -19.56 -4.46
N VAL A 23 -12.31 -20.12 -5.24
CA VAL A 23 -12.58 -21.35 -6.03
C VAL A 23 -12.90 -22.51 -5.10
N GLU A 24 -12.27 -22.58 -3.92
CA GLU A 24 -12.55 -23.59 -2.91
C GLU A 24 -13.99 -23.48 -2.40
N MET A 25 -14.49 -22.26 -2.14
CA MET A 25 -15.90 -22.06 -1.79
C MET A 25 -16.84 -22.55 -2.89
N ALA A 26 -16.53 -22.24 -4.15
CA ALA A 26 -17.32 -22.70 -5.28
C ALA A 26 -17.28 -24.23 -5.43
N ARG A 27 -16.11 -24.86 -5.23
CA ARG A 27 -15.93 -26.31 -5.26
C ARG A 27 -16.70 -27.00 -4.15
N ASN A 28 -16.66 -26.47 -2.94
CA ASN A 28 -17.43 -27.01 -1.80
C ASN A 28 -18.94 -26.90 -2.04
N LYS A 29 -19.39 -25.84 -2.73
CA LYS A 29 -20.81 -25.68 -3.08
C LYS A 29 -21.27 -26.63 -4.18
N PHE A 30 -20.39 -26.95 -5.12
CA PHE A 30 -20.69 -27.76 -6.30
C PHE A 30 -19.71 -28.95 -6.44
N PRO A 31 -19.75 -29.93 -5.52
CA PRO A 31 -18.79 -31.04 -5.48
C PRO A 31 -18.89 -31.96 -6.71
N ASP A 32 -20.08 -32.05 -7.32
CA ASP A 32 -20.35 -32.92 -8.48
C ASP A 32 -19.89 -32.32 -9.82
N ILE A 33 -19.50 -31.03 -9.85
CA ILE A 33 -19.00 -30.37 -11.05
C ILE A 33 -17.50 -30.61 -11.20
N SER A 34 -17.08 -31.17 -12.34
CA SER A 34 -15.66 -31.37 -12.63
C SER A 34 -14.88 -30.05 -12.62
N GLU A 35 -13.60 -30.11 -12.25
CA GLU A 35 -12.73 -28.92 -12.16
C GLU A 35 -12.67 -28.14 -13.47
N GLN A 36 -12.60 -28.84 -14.61
CA GLN A 36 -12.60 -28.21 -15.93
C GLN A 36 -13.92 -27.47 -16.22
N ASN A 37 -15.07 -28.05 -15.84
CA ASN A 37 -16.37 -27.42 -16.03
C ASN A 37 -16.54 -26.21 -15.12
N LEU A 38 -16.06 -26.26 -13.88
CA LEU A 38 -16.05 -25.12 -12.96
C LEU A 38 -15.18 -23.98 -13.53
N LYS A 39 -13.96 -24.30 -13.98
CA LYS A 39 -13.04 -23.34 -14.61
C LYS A 39 -13.65 -22.67 -15.83
N ASN A 40 -14.25 -23.46 -16.73
CA ASN A 40 -14.94 -22.94 -17.91
C ASN A 40 -16.10 -22.00 -17.52
N SER A 41 -16.83 -22.34 -16.46
CA SER A 41 -17.95 -21.52 -15.96
C SER A 41 -17.47 -20.19 -15.37
N LEU A 42 -16.40 -20.20 -14.57
CA LEU A 42 -15.77 -18.99 -14.03
C LEU A 42 -15.19 -18.11 -15.14
N GLN A 43 -14.58 -18.69 -16.17
CA GLN A 43 -14.09 -17.97 -17.35
C GLN A 43 -15.23 -17.27 -18.09
N ARG A 44 -16.37 -17.96 -18.34
CA ARG A 44 -17.55 -17.35 -18.96
C ARG A 44 -18.10 -16.18 -18.14
N LEU A 45 -18.15 -16.30 -16.81
CA LEU A 45 -18.61 -15.22 -15.93
C LEU A 45 -17.64 -14.03 -15.90
N THR A 46 -16.34 -14.30 -15.96
CA THR A 46 -15.30 -13.27 -16.06
C THR A 46 -15.42 -12.53 -17.39
N ALA A 47 -15.60 -13.24 -18.51
CA ALA A 47 -15.81 -12.65 -19.83
C ALA A 47 -17.07 -11.78 -19.93
N LYS A 48 -18.10 -12.09 -19.11
CA LYS A 48 -19.32 -11.28 -18.96
C LYS A 48 -19.18 -10.14 -17.96
N ASN A 49 -17.98 -9.87 -17.44
CA ASN A 49 -17.71 -8.89 -16.37
C ASN A 49 -18.59 -9.07 -15.12
N ARG A 50 -19.09 -10.28 -14.87
CA ARG A 50 -19.93 -10.56 -13.72
C ARG A 50 -19.09 -10.80 -12.46
N ILE A 51 -17.89 -11.32 -12.64
CA ILE A 51 -16.89 -11.52 -11.59
C ILE A 51 -15.52 -11.04 -12.11
N VAL A 52 -14.65 -10.63 -11.20
CA VAL A 52 -13.28 -10.18 -11.50
C VAL A 52 -12.30 -11.05 -10.73
N SER A 53 -11.35 -11.69 -11.43
CA SER A 53 -10.26 -12.42 -10.78
C SER A 53 -9.20 -11.42 -10.31
N VAL A 54 -9.20 -11.08 -9.02
CA VAL A 54 -8.25 -10.13 -8.43
C VAL A 54 -7.00 -10.82 -7.87
N TYR A 55 -7.07 -12.13 -7.64
CA TYR A 55 -5.96 -12.97 -7.19
C TYR A 55 -6.14 -14.41 -7.68
N LYS A 56 -5.11 -15.27 -7.55
CA LYS A 56 -5.21 -16.68 -7.94
C LYS A 56 -6.25 -17.40 -7.08
N GLY A 57 -7.34 -17.84 -7.72
CA GLY A 57 -8.39 -18.58 -7.04
C GLY A 57 -9.38 -17.69 -6.27
N PHE A 58 -9.26 -16.36 -6.35
CA PHE A 58 -10.12 -15.43 -5.62
C PHE A 58 -10.81 -14.46 -6.59
N TYR A 59 -12.10 -14.28 -6.39
CA TYR A 59 -12.97 -13.53 -7.27
C TYR A 59 -13.78 -12.50 -6.49
N VAL A 60 -13.91 -11.32 -7.07
CA VAL A 60 -14.83 -10.27 -6.63
C VAL A 60 -16.07 -10.33 -7.51
N ILE A 61 -17.24 -10.31 -6.90
CA ILE A 61 -18.50 -10.21 -7.62
C ILE A 61 -18.70 -8.75 -8.02
N MET A 62 -18.90 -8.50 -9.32
CA MET A 62 -18.98 -7.13 -9.85
C MET A 62 -20.22 -6.40 -9.31
N PRO A 63 -20.06 -5.35 -8.49
CA PRO A 63 -21.20 -4.57 -8.01
C PRO A 63 -21.82 -3.75 -9.14
N PRO A 64 -23.15 -3.51 -9.12
CA PRO A 64 -23.83 -2.78 -10.19
C PRO A 64 -23.24 -1.38 -10.46
N HIS A 65 -22.84 -0.65 -9.42
CA HIS A 65 -22.27 0.70 -9.53
C HIS A 65 -20.85 0.74 -10.10
N TYR A 66 -20.13 -0.40 -10.11
CA TYR A 66 -18.83 -0.53 -10.77
C TYR A 66 -18.91 -1.18 -12.16
N ALA A 67 -20.07 -1.73 -12.54
CA ALA A 67 -20.25 -2.48 -13.79
C ALA A 67 -19.94 -1.65 -15.04
N ALA A 68 -20.33 -0.37 -15.06
CA ALA A 68 -20.08 0.51 -16.21
C ALA A 68 -18.59 0.76 -16.45
N LYS A 69 -17.77 0.85 -15.39
CA LYS A 69 -16.31 1.06 -15.49
C LYS A 69 -15.55 -0.26 -15.60
N GLY A 70 -16.16 -1.38 -15.24
CA GLY A 70 -15.54 -2.71 -15.26
C GLY A 70 -14.38 -2.89 -14.25
N VAL A 71 -14.21 -1.94 -13.34
CA VAL A 71 -13.11 -1.92 -12.36
C VAL A 71 -13.69 -1.74 -10.96
N VAL A 72 -13.39 -2.69 -10.09
CA VAL A 72 -13.73 -2.63 -8.67
C VAL A 72 -12.50 -2.14 -7.90
N PRO A 73 -12.61 -1.06 -7.10
CA PRO A 73 -11.47 -0.52 -6.37
C PRO A 73 -10.97 -1.51 -5.31
N PRO A 74 -9.66 -1.61 -5.07
CA PRO A 74 -9.10 -2.50 -4.04
C PRO A 74 -9.66 -2.31 -2.63
N THR A 75 -10.04 -1.08 -2.26
CA THR A 75 -10.71 -0.78 -0.98
C THR A 75 -11.99 -1.59 -0.76
N TYR A 76 -12.62 -2.09 -1.84
CA TYR A 76 -13.82 -2.91 -1.82
C TYR A 76 -13.56 -4.39 -1.47
N TYR A 77 -12.35 -4.91 -1.64
CA TYR A 77 -12.10 -6.35 -1.46
C TYR A 77 -10.79 -6.71 -0.76
N ILE A 78 -9.93 -5.73 -0.44
CA ILE A 78 -8.58 -6.02 0.03
C ILE A 78 -8.57 -6.76 1.37
N ASP A 79 -9.50 -6.46 2.26
CA ASP A 79 -9.57 -7.13 3.57
C ASP A 79 -9.92 -8.61 3.41
N GLN A 80 -10.97 -8.93 2.64
CA GLN A 80 -11.38 -10.30 2.34
C GLN A 80 -10.30 -11.05 1.53
N LEU A 81 -9.60 -10.36 0.64
CA LEU A 81 -8.48 -10.93 -0.09
C LEU A 81 -7.34 -11.31 0.85
N MET A 82 -7.00 -10.46 1.81
CA MET A 82 -5.91 -10.72 2.76
C MET A 82 -6.29 -11.77 3.81
N GLU A 83 -7.56 -11.86 4.18
CA GLU A 83 -8.12 -12.98 4.95
C GLU A 83 -7.97 -14.30 4.19
N TYR A 84 -8.33 -14.33 2.90
CA TYR A 84 -8.15 -15.52 2.04
C TYR A 84 -6.67 -15.90 1.86
N ILE A 85 -5.78 -14.91 1.73
CA ILE A 85 -4.32 -15.15 1.66
C ILE A 85 -3.78 -15.63 3.00
N GLY A 86 -4.47 -15.35 4.11
CA GLY A 86 -4.05 -15.71 5.46
C GLY A 86 -2.84 -14.90 5.95
N LYS A 87 -2.75 -13.62 5.55
CA LYS A 87 -1.61 -12.76 5.91
C LYS A 87 -2.04 -11.41 6.48
N PRO A 88 -1.30 -10.88 7.47
CA PRO A 88 -1.53 -9.53 7.94
C PRO A 88 -1.13 -8.52 6.86
N TYR A 89 -1.76 -7.36 6.88
CA TYR A 89 -1.56 -6.35 5.86
C TYR A 89 -1.90 -4.95 6.35
N TYR A 90 -1.44 -3.96 5.60
CA TYR A 90 -2.00 -2.62 5.61
C TYR A 90 -1.87 -1.96 4.23
N VAL A 91 -2.76 -1.02 3.95
CA VAL A 91 -2.63 -0.08 2.83
C VAL A 91 -1.53 0.91 3.16
N SER A 92 -0.58 1.09 2.26
CA SER A 92 0.66 1.82 2.53
C SER A 92 1.00 2.85 1.44
N LEU A 93 2.10 3.58 1.61
CA LEU A 93 2.67 4.48 0.61
C LEU A 93 1.63 5.49 0.09
N LEU A 94 1.60 5.75 -1.23
CA LEU A 94 0.69 6.70 -1.85
C LEU A 94 -0.78 6.40 -1.56
N SER A 95 -1.16 5.12 -1.44
CA SER A 95 -2.55 4.75 -1.15
C SER A 95 -2.96 5.05 0.30
N ALA A 96 -2.00 5.06 1.24
CA ALA A 96 -2.26 5.55 2.59
C ALA A 96 -2.28 7.08 2.64
N ALA A 97 -1.35 7.74 1.95
CA ALA A 97 -1.32 9.20 1.84
C ALA A 97 -2.62 9.78 1.26
N GLU A 98 -3.23 9.09 0.28
CA GLU A 98 -4.55 9.44 -0.27
C GLU A 98 -5.66 9.52 0.80
N PHE A 99 -5.58 8.72 1.87
CA PHE A 99 -6.57 8.78 2.96
C PHE A 99 -6.42 10.02 3.85
N PHE A 100 -5.26 10.68 3.79
CA PHE A 100 -4.98 11.97 4.44
C PHE A 100 -5.08 13.14 3.45
N GLY A 101 -5.56 12.92 2.23
CA GLY A 101 -5.65 13.98 1.22
C GLY A 101 -4.33 14.32 0.53
N ALA A 102 -3.19 13.83 1.02
CA ALA A 102 -1.83 14.19 0.62
C ALA A 102 -1.34 13.62 -0.73
N ALA A 103 -2.25 13.21 -1.61
CA ALA A 103 -1.93 12.54 -2.87
C ALA A 103 -3.01 12.85 -3.94
N HIS A 104 -3.06 14.11 -4.36
CA HIS A 104 -4.08 14.60 -5.30
C HIS A 104 -4.14 13.87 -6.64
N GLN A 105 -2.99 13.43 -7.17
CA GLN A 105 -2.97 12.51 -8.31
C GLN A 105 -3.17 11.08 -7.83
N ARG A 106 -4.41 10.58 -7.97
CA ARG A 106 -4.74 9.17 -7.70
C ARG A 106 -3.70 8.27 -8.32
N SER A 107 -3.01 7.52 -7.46
CA SER A 107 -2.06 6.54 -7.92
C SER A 107 -2.78 5.51 -8.79
N GLN A 108 -2.26 5.26 -9.99
CA GLN A 108 -2.77 4.18 -10.85
C GLN A 108 -2.66 2.80 -10.18
N ARG A 109 -1.85 2.72 -9.11
CA ARG A 109 -1.58 1.53 -8.30
C ARG A 109 -2.07 1.71 -6.88
N PHE A 110 -2.60 0.64 -6.32
CA PHE A 110 -2.99 0.54 -4.93
C PHE A 110 -1.94 -0.27 -4.16
N PHE A 111 -1.26 0.39 -3.23
CA PHE A 111 -0.14 -0.19 -2.50
C PHE A 111 -0.60 -0.93 -1.25
N VAL A 112 -0.18 -2.18 -1.13
CA VAL A 112 -0.48 -3.05 0.00
C VAL A 112 0.82 -3.61 0.53
N THR A 113 1.08 -3.38 1.81
CA THR A 113 2.23 -3.97 2.49
C THR A 113 1.81 -5.21 3.27
N THR A 114 2.58 -6.29 3.14
CA THR A 114 2.38 -7.55 3.86
C THR A 114 3.73 -8.22 4.17
N ILE A 115 3.71 -9.40 4.80
CA ILE A 115 4.92 -10.13 5.20
C ILE A 115 5.44 -11.08 4.12
N LEU A 116 6.76 -11.28 4.11
CA LEU A 116 7.41 -12.36 3.36
C LEU A 116 6.96 -13.77 3.82
N PRO A 117 7.12 -14.82 3.00
CA PRO A 117 7.58 -14.81 1.61
C PRO A 117 6.55 -14.20 0.66
N SER A 118 6.97 -13.59 -0.44
CA SER A 118 6.04 -13.11 -1.46
C SER A 118 5.15 -14.26 -1.94
N THR A 119 3.83 -14.05 -1.90
CA THR A 119 2.92 -14.98 -2.56
C THR A 119 3.18 -14.89 -4.06
N ASN A 120 3.46 -16.02 -4.72
CA ASN A 120 3.68 -16.12 -6.16
C ASN A 120 2.38 -15.84 -6.95
N VAL A 121 1.88 -14.61 -6.87
CA VAL A 121 0.79 -14.13 -7.71
C VAL A 121 1.38 -13.55 -8.96
N SER A 122 0.85 -13.99 -10.10
CA SER A 122 1.17 -13.35 -11.37
C SER A 122 0.71 -11.89 -11.33
N LYS A 123 1.65 -10.94 -11.46
CA LYS A 123 1.38 -9.50 -11.67
C LYS A 123 0.39 -9.25 -12.82
N ALA A 124 0.21 -10.23 -13.71
CA ALA A 124 -0.73 -10.14 -14.83
C ALA A 124 -2.21 -10.17 -14.41
N LYS A 125 -2.56 -10.71 -13.24
CA LYS A 125 -3.97 -10.84 -12.84
C LYS A 125 -4.58 -9.56 -12.28
N ASN A 126 -3.80 -8.74 -11.58
CA ASN A 126 -4.27 -7.49 -11.01
C ASN A 126 -3.19 -6.43 -11.11
N LYS A 127 -3.28 -5.61 -12.16
CA LYS A 127 -2.33 -4.53 -12.44
C LYS A 127 -2.48 -3.34 -11.49
N ILE A 128 -3.59 -3.28 -10.75
CA ILE A 128 -3.89 -2.20 -9.82
C ILE A 128 -3.11 -2.45 -8.51
N LEU A 129 -3.10 -3.68 -7.99
CA LEU A 129 -2.38 -3.97 -6.75
C LEU A 129 -0.87 -3.92 -6.92
N SER A 130 -0.20 -3.24 -6.00
CA SER A 130 1.25 -3.22 -5.86
C SER A 130 1.64 -3.70 -4.47
N TRP A 131 2.34 -4.84 -4.44
CA TRP A 131 2.75 -5.50 -3.21
C TRP A 131 4.09 -4.99 -2.73
N VAL A 132 4.14 -4.58 -1.47
CA VAL A 132 5.34 -4.21 -0.73
C VAL A 132 5.51 -5.25 0.38
N PHE A 133 6.75 -5.63 0.66
CA PHE A 133 7.03 -6.70 1.61
C PHE A 133 7.93 -6.21 2.73
N ARG A 134 7.60 -6.61 3.95
CA ARG A 134 8.42 -6.39 5.15
C ARG A 134 8.52 -7.68 5.96
N LYS A 135 9.35 -7.66 7.01
CA LYS A 135 9.53 -8.80 7.91
C LYS A 135 8.30 -9.00 8.79
N ASP A 136 7.88 -7.92 9.48
CA ASP A 136 6.81 -7.91 10.47
C ASP A 136 5.92 -6.67 10.26
N ILE A 137 4.63 -6.75 10.61
CA ILE A 137 3.67 -5.64 10.45
C ILE A 137 3.64 -4.77 11.71
N PRO A 138 3.77 -3.44 11.57
CA PRO A 138 3.74 -2.50 12.69
C PRO A 138 2.29 -2.19 13.14
N GLU A 139 1.60 -3.17 13.74
CA GLU A 139 0.15 -3.08 14.04
C GLU A 139 -0.22 -1.86 14.91
N GLU A 140 0.65 -1.42 15.82
CA GLU A 140 0.41 -0.23 16.68
C GLU A 140 0.34 1.09 15.90
N PHE A 141 0.90 1.11 14.69
CA PHE A 141 0.98 2.30 13.83
C PHE A 141 -0.03 2.24 12.69
N LEU A 142 -1.03 1.35 12.80
CA LEU A 142 -2.10 1.20 11.82
C LEU A 142 -3.40 1.85 12.30
N MET A 143 -4.03 2.57 11.39
CA MET A 143 -5.36 3.12 11.52
C MET A 143 -6.38 2.23 10.79
N LYS A 144 -7.65 2.38 11.15
CA LYS A 144 -8.78 1.68 10.53
C LYS A 144 -9.76 2.65 9.91
N LYS A 145 -10.32 2.29 8.75
CA LYS A 145 -11.38 3.04 8.08
C LYS A 145 -12.42 2.08 7.53
N ASN A 146 -13.69 2.44 7.63
CA ASN A 146 -14.76 1.65 7.01
C ASN A 146 -14.66 1.75 5.49
N SER A 147 -14.78 0.61 4.81
CA SER A 147 -15.00 0.53 3.37
C SER A 147 -16.44 0.15 3.07
N GLU A 148 -16.80 0.08 1.79
CA GLU A 148 -18.13 -0.39 1.36
C GLU A 148 -18.46 -1.82 1.84
N THR A 149 -17.45 -2.61 2.17
CA THR A 149 -17.57 -4.06 2.37
C THR A 149 -16.97 -4.57 3.66
N GLY A 150 -16.40 -3.69 4.49
CA GLY A 150 -15.70 -4.09 5.70
C GLY A 150 -14.87 -2.96 6.28
N THR A 151 -13.72 -3.30 6.84
CA THR A 151 -12.77 -2.34 7.41
C THR A 151 -11.42 -2.51 6.74
N ILE A 152 -10.79 -1.41 6.35
CA ILE A 152 -9.43 -1.41 5.83
C ILE A 152 -8.46 -0.90 6.88
N ARG A 153 -7.29 -1.53 6.96
CA ARG A 153 -6.15 -1.08 7.75
C ARG A 153 -5.18 -0.29 6.88
N PHE A 154 -4.67 0.82 7.37
CA PHE A 154 -3.71 1.67 6.66
C PHE A 154 -2.71 2.29 7.64
N SER A 155 -1.51 2.64 7.17
CA SER A 155 -0.49 3.26 8.03
C SER A 155 -0.94 4.65 8.51
N ASN A 156 -0.59 5.00 9.74
CA ASN A 156 -0.72 6.37 10.24
C ASN A 156 0.20 7.34 9.45
N PRO A 157 0.07 8.67 9.62
CA PRO A 157 0.86 9.64 8.86
C PRO A 157 2.37 9.44 9.01
N GLU A 158 2.87 9.19 10.22
CA GLU A 158 4.32 9.08 10.49
C GLU A 158 4.92 7.83 9.85
N LEU A 159 4.26 6.67 9.98
CA LEU A 159 4.67 5.45 9.30
C LEU A 159 4.57 5.62 7.78
N THR A 160 3.53 6.29 7.29
CA THR A 160 3.38 6.56 5.85
C THR A 160 4.53 7.42 5.33
N ALA A 161 4.91 8.48 6.05
CA ALA A 161 6.03 9.35 5.69
C ALA A 161 7.36 8.59 5.60
N ILE A 162 7.66 7.77 6.62
CA ILE A 162 8.90 6.98 6.62
C ILE A 162 8.87 5.89 5.53
N ASP A 163 7.73 5.20 5.35
CA ASP A 163 7.57 4.17 4.32
C ASP A 163 7.72 4.76 2.91
N LEU A 164 7.20 5.97 2.63
CA LEU A 164 7.36 6.64 1.34
C LEU A 164 8.84 6.82 0.99
N VAL A 165 9.66 7.25 1.95
CA VAL A 165 11.11 7.43 1.76
C VAL A 165 11.83 6.08 1.69
N GLN A 166 11.48 5.14 2.57
CA GLN A 166 12.08 3.80 2.62
C GLN A 166 11.86 3.03 1.30
N TYR A 167 10.68 3.18 0.72
CA TYR A 167 10.26 2.50 -0.50
C TYR A 167 10.15 3.45 -1.70
N GLU A 168 10.92 4.55 -1.72
CA GLU A 168 10.89 5.58 -2.78
C GLU A 168 10.94 5.00 -4.20
N ASN A 169 11.73 3.93 -4.37
CA ASN A 169 11.90 3.25 -5.65
C ASN A 169 10.61 2.68 -6.22
N THR A 170 9.65 2.36 -5.34
CA THR A 170 8.35 1.77 -5.65
C THR A 170 7.31 2.82 -6.04
N VAL A 171 7.47 4.06 -5.56
CA VAL A 171 6.51 5.16 -5.76
C VAL A 171 6.94 6.18 -6.81
N GLY A 172 8.19 6.12 -7.28
CA GLY A 172 8.65 6.93 -8.41
C GLY A 172 9.86 7.82 -8.13
N GLY A 173 10.48 7.72 -6.95
CA GLY A 173 11.63 8.54 -6.58
C GLY A 173 11.34 9.55 -5.48
N LEU A 174 12.40 10.12 -4.92
CA LEU A 174 12.32 11.08 -3.82
C LEU A 174 11.64 12.41 -4.17
N SER A 175 11.67 12.86 -5.43
CA SER A 175 10.92 14.05 -5.87
C SER A 175 9.42 13.88 -5.63
N ARG A 176 8.84 12.77 -6.12
CA ARG A 176 7.43 12.47 -5.90
C ARG A 176 7.09 12.23 -4.42
N VAL A 177 8.03 11.67 -3.67
CA VAL A 177 7.88 11.54 -2.21
C VAL A 177 7.84 12.90 -1.54
N ALA A 178 8.72 13.83 -1.90
CA ALA A 178 8.74 15.19 -1.35
C ALA A 178 7.42 15.92 -1.63
N THR A 179 6.90 15.87 -2.86
CA THR A 179 5.59 16.45 -3.22
C THR A 179 4.46 15.92 -2.33
N VAL A 180 4.41 14.61 -2.10
CA VAL A 180 3.38 13.98 -1.23
C VAL A 180 3.60 14.32 0.24
N LEU A 181 4.85 14.41 0.67
CA LEU A 181 5.19 14.76 2.05
C LEU A 181 4.80 16.20 2.37
N ASP A 182 4.84 17.12 1.42
CA ASP A 182 4.49 18.53 1.64
C ASP A 182 3.09 18.68 2.27
N GLU A 183 2.10 17.97 1.73
CA GLU A 183 0.75 17.90 2.28
C GLU A 183 0.64 16.95 3.48
N LEU A 184 1.31 15.78 3.43
CA LEU A 184 1.18 14.77 4.49
C LEU A 184 1.71 15.29 5.83
N CYS A 185 2.69 16.20 5.82
CA CYS A 185 3.28 16.76 7.04
C CYS A 185 2.27 17.54 7.90
N GLU A 186 1.20 18.08 7.33
CA GLU A 186 0.11 18.72 8.09
C GLU A 186 -0.62 17.73 9.01
N HIS A 187 -0.57 16.44 8.68
CA HIS A 187 -1.15 15.35 9.45
C HIS A 187 -0.14 14.62 10.32
N CYS A 188 1.15 14.86 10.14
CA CYS A 188 2.23 14.23 10.89
C CYS A 188 2.46 14.94 12.24
N ASP A 189 2.72 14.13 13.25
CA ASP A 189 3.26 14.54 14.53
C ASP A 189 4.47 13.66 14.86
N PHE A 190 5.65 14.08 14.40
CA PHE A 190 6.88 13.31 14.59
C PHE A 190 7.32 13.19 16.06
N SER A 191 6.68 13.91 17.00
CA SER A 191 6.91 13.69 18.42
C SER A 191 6.42 12.31 18.89
N LYS A 192 5.46 11.72 18.15
CA LYS A 192 4.94 10.36 18.36
C LYS A 192 5.85 9.26 17.82
N VAL A 193 6.88 9.61 17.04
CA VAL A 193 7.90 8.63 16.64
C VAL A 193 8.62 8.13 17.89
N ASN A 194 8.70 6.81 18.02
CA ASN A 194 9.33 6.11 19.12
C ASN A 194 10.27 5.01 18.60
N ASP A 195 11.01 4.39 19.51
CA ASP A 195 11.99 3.35 19.18
C ASP A 195 11.36 2.14 18.48
N GLU A 196 10.09 1.85 18.76
CA GLU A 196 9.37 0.76 18.13
C GLU A 196 9.12 1.04 16.64
N LEU A 197 8.57 2.22 16.30
CA LEU A 197 8.41 2.64 14.91
C LEU A 197 9.76 2.67 14.18
N LEU A 198 10.80 3.20 14.83
CA LEU A 198 12.14 3.23 14.25
C LEU A 198 12.71 1.82 14.05
N GLY A 199 12.40 0.86 14.92
CA GLY A 199 12.78 -0.55 14.79
C GLY A 199 12.19 -1.24 13.54
N PHE A 200 11.06 -0.74 13.05
CA PHE A 200 10.44 -1.19 11.81
C PHE A 200 11.05 -0.59 10.54
N THR A 201 11.90 0.43 10.67
CA THR A 201 12.40 1.25 9.56
C THR A 201 13.92 1.24 9.48
N SER A 202 14.47 1.62 8.33
CA SER A 202 15.91 1.80 8.20
C SER A 202 16.34 3.18 8.68
N VAL A 203 17.44 3.24 9.44
CA VAL A 203 18.09 4.51 9.83
C VAL A 203 18.31 5.41 8.60
N SER A 204 18.67 4.82 7.46
CA SER A 204 18.87 5.55 6.22
C SER A 204 17.59 6.23 5.69
N ALA A 205 16.44 5.60 5.85
CA ALA A 205 15.16 6.20 5.45
C ALA A 205 14.83 7.40 6.34
N VAL A 206 15.05 7.29 7.65
CA VAL A 206 14.82 8.38 8.60
C VAL A 206 15.80 9.54 8.35
N GLN A 207 17.07 9.26 8.06
CA GLN A 207 18.05 10.28 7.68
C GLN A 207 17.60 11.06 6.43
N ARG A 208 17.10 10.37 5.40
CA ARG A 208 16.60 11.02 4.17
C ARG A 208 15.31 11.79 4.43
N LEU A 209 14.40 11.26 5.22
CA LEU A 209 13.17 11.95 5.61
C LEU A 209 13.49 13.27 6.30
N GLY A 210 14.37 13.23 7.32
CA GLY A 210 14.80 14.43 8.03
C GLY A 210 15.44 15.48 7.13
N TYR A 211 16.32 15.05 6.21
CA TYR A 211 16.90 15.96 5.22
C TYR A 211 15.83 16.59 4.31
N ILE A 212 14.84 15.81 3.86
CA ILE A 212 13.74 16.32 3.02
C ILE A 212 12.89 17.34 3.80
N LEU A 213 12.50 17.01 5.03
CA LEU A 213 11.73 17.90 5.89
C LEU A 213 12.46 19.24 6.09
N GLU A 214 13.74 19.21 6.45
CA GLU A 214 14.48 20.43 6.78
C GLU A 214 14.87 21.27 5.56
N ASN A 215 15.38 20.63 4.51
CA ASN A 215 16.07 21.34 3.41
C ASN A 215 15.24 21.45 2.13
N ILE A 216 14.18 20.65 1.99
CA ILE A 216 13.32 20.67 0.80
C ILE A 216 11.96 21.28 1.14
N LEU A 217 11.34 20.82 2.23
CA LEU A 217 9.98 21.24 2.64
C LEU A 217 9.98 22.35 3.69
N GLU A 218 11.16 22.77 4.16
CA GLU A 218 11.35 23.81 5.18
C GLU A 218 10.60 23.57 6.52
N GLN A 219 10.22 22.33 6.80
CA GLN A 219 9.56 21.86 8.02
C GLN A 219 10.57 21.67 9.18
N LYS A 220 11.30 22.72 9.53
CA LYS A 220 12.43 22.67 10.47
C LYS A 220 12.05 22.14 11.86
N GLU A 221 10.93 22.59 12.42
CA GLU A 221 10.50 22.14 13.76
C GLU A 221 10.24 20.63 13.81
N GLN A 222 9.54 20.10 12.81
CA GLN A 222 9.30 18.67 12.67
C GLN A 222 10.59 17.89 12.43
N ALA A 223 11.50 18.44 11.62
CA ALA A 223 12.81 17.84 11.37
C ALA A 223 13.68 17.79 12.65
N ASP A 224 13.65 18.85 13.47
CA ASP A 224 14.35 18.92 14.75
C ASP A 224 13.87 17.82 15.71
N VAL A 225 12.54 17.69 15.85
CA VAL A 225 11.94 16.63 16.67
C VAL A 225 12.35 15.24 16.17
N LEU A 226 12.27 14.99 14.87
CA LEU A 226 12.67 13.70 14.29
C LEU A 226 14.16 13.41 14.50
N TYR A 227 15.01 14.44 14.43
CA TYR A 227 16.45 14.32 14.64
C TYR A 227 16.76 13.88 16.08
N GLU A 228 16.12 14.50 17.07
CA GLU A 228 16.27 14.13 18.47
C GLU A 228 15.80 12.69 18.74
N LYS A 229 14.68 12.26 18.15
CA LYS A 229 14.22 10.86 18.24
C LYS A 229 15.23 9.89 17.62
N LEU A 230 15.81 10.24 16.48
CA LEU A 230 16.81 9.41 15.80
C LEU A 230 18.10 9.29 16.61
N LEU A 231 18.55 10.37 17.26
CA LEU A 231 19.71 10.34 18.15
C LEU A 231 19.44 9.50 19.41
N ALA A 232 18.26 9.66 20.02
CA ALA A 232 17.85 8.90 21.20
C ALA A 232 17.77 7.38 20.93
N PHE A 233 17.37 6.97 19.72
CA PHE A 233 17.37 5.57 19.28
C PHE A 233 18.78 4.92 19.28
N GLY A 234 19.84 5.74 19.37
CA GLY A 234 21.20 5.28 19.68
C GLY A 234 21.91 4.54 18.54
N LYS A 235 21.38 4.57 17.31
CA LYS A 235 22.05 3.96 16.15
C LYS A 235 23.09 4.91 15.56
N ARG A 236 24.24 4.35 15.16
CA ARG A 236 25.31 5.11 14.50
C ARG A 236 24.84 5.64 13.15
N LEU A 237 24.82 6.97 13.01
CA LEU A 237 24.58 7.64 11.74
C LEU A 237 25.84 7.59 10.86
N ASN A 238 25.68 7.11 9.62
CA ASN A 238 26.72 7.09 8.60
C ASN A 238 26.34 7.99 7.43
N TYR A 239 27.33 8.44 6.66
CA TYR A 239 27.07 9.17 5.42
C TYR A 239 26.41 8.25 4.39
N ILE A 240 25.20 8.59 3.95
CA ILE A 240 24.45 7.84 2.94
C ILE A 240 24.16 8.73 1.72
N ALA A 241 23.94 8.13 0.55
CA ALA A 241 23.49 8.88 -0.62
C ALA A 241 22.02 9.28 -0.48
N LEU A 242 21.69 10.52 -0.90
CA LEU A 242 20.32 11.00 -0.99
C LEU A 242 19.51 10.11 -1.94
N SER A 243 19.95 9.98 -3.19
CA SER A 243 19.38 9.05 -4.17
C SER A 243 20.29 7.83 -4.36
N THR A 244 19.71 6.63 -4.40
CA THR A 244 20.47 5.41 -4.74
C THR A 244 20.66 5.23 -6.25
N ARG A 245 20.05 6.07 -7.09
CA ARG A 245 20.08 5.95 -8.56
C ARG A 245 21.13 6.84 -9.24
N SER A 246 21.60 7.88 -8.55
CA SER A 246 22.49 8.88 -9.13
C SER A 246 23.96 8.58 -8.87
N LYS A 247 24.83 8.95 -9.83
CA LYS A 247 26.29 8.84 -9.68
C LYS A 247 26.81 9.72 -8.54
N LYS A 248 27.96 9.36 -7.96
CA LYS A 248 28.57 10.00 -6.78
C LYS A 248 29.56 11.13 -7.12
N GLU A 249 29.35 11.89 -8.19
CA GLU A 249 30.29 12.94 -8.59
C GLU A 249 29.93 14.28 -7.93
N ASN A 250 30.94 15.02 -7.43
CA ASN A 250 30.85 16.36 -6.82
C ASN A 250 29.72 16.53 -5.77
N VAL A 251 29.69 15.62 -4.79
CA VAL A 251 28.60 15.53 -3.82
C VAL A 251 28.79 16.53 -2.67
N LEU A 252 27.96 17.58 -2.62
CA LEU A 252 27.75 18.38 -1.42
C LEU A 252 27.26 17.47 -0.29
N ARG A 253 27.66 17.78 0.95
CA ARG A 253 27.31 16.95 2.11
C ARG A 253 26.53 17.76 3.13
N ASP A 254 25.41 17.21 3.56
CA ASP A 254 24.73 17.63 4.78
C ASP A 254 25.33 16.88 5.97
N SER A 255 25.88 17.61 6.94
CA SER A 255 26.56 17.04 8.10
C SER A 255 25.61 16.57 9.18
N ARG A 256 24.43 17.22 9.30
CA ARG A 256 23.43 16.94 10.32
C ARG A 256 22.81 15.56 10.12
N TRP A 257 22.16 15.35 8.99
CA TRP A 257 21.54 14.08 8.60
C TRP A 257 22.54 13.11 7.98
N LYS A 258 23.80 13.52 7.79
CA LYS A 258 24.87 12.75 7.15
C LYS A 258 24.42 12.26 5.76
N ILE A 259 23.97 13.19 4.93
CA ILE A 259 23.53 12.92 3.56
C ILE A 259 24.56 13.42 2.57
N ASN A 260 24.94 12.55 1.63
CA ASN A 260 25.65 12.88 0.42
C ASN A 260 24.61 13.28 -0.65
N ILE A 261 24.50 14.59 -0.92
CA ILE A 261 23.53 15.18 -1.84
C ILE A 261 23.98 14.93 -3.30
N ASN A 262 23.59 13.77 -3.83
CA ASN A 262 23.95 13.31 -5.17
C ASN A 262 22.80 13.43 -6.19
N SER A 263 21.72 14.10 -5.83
CA SER A 263 20.56 14.35 -6.69
C SER A 263 19.84 15.62 -6.23
N LYS A 264 19.24 16.36 -7.17
CA LYS A 264 18.28 17.41 -6.85
C LYS A 264 16.90 16.80 -6.61
N ILE A 265 16.20 17.25 -5.58
CA ILE A 265 14.80 16.93 -5.32
C ILE A 265 14.02 18.18 -5.74
N GLU A 266 13.00 17.98 -6.56
CA GLU A 266 12.10 19.04 -7.02
C GLU A 266 10.70 18.62 -6.59
N THR A 267 10.00 19.51 -5.89
CA THR A 267 8.57 19.38 -5.62
C THR A 267 7.81 19.94 -6.81
N ASP A 268 6.74 19.26 -7.20
CA ASP A 268 5.85 19.81 -8.22
C ASP A 268 5.02 20.91 -7.55
N ASP A 269 4.91 22.09 -8.18
CA ASP A 269 4.00 23.12 -7.67
C ASP A 269 2.55 22.64 -7.87
N ILE A 270 1.86 22.37 -6.76
CA ILE A 270 0.47 21.94 -6.78
C ILE A 270 -0.39 23.22 -6.64
N TRP A 271 -0.82 23.79 -7.77
CA TRP A 271 -1.76 24.92 -7.82
C TRP A 271 -3.19 24.46 -8.12
#